data_AF-A0A8B6EER6-F1
#
_entry.id   AF-A0A8B6EER6-F1
#
_cell.length_a   1.000
_cell.length_b   1.000
_cell.length_c   1.000
_cell.angle_alpha   90.00
_cell.angle_beta   90.00
_cell.angle_gamma   90.00
#
_symmetry.space_group_name_H-M   'P 1'
#
loop_
_entity.id
_entity.type
_entity.pdbx_description
1 polymer ?
#
loop_
_entity_poly.entity_id
_entity_poly.type
_entity_poly.pdbx_seq_one_letter_code
_entity_poly.pdbx_strand_id
1 'polypeptide(L)'
;HATVWIVGSSIIKHAFGEARGRPGGVNLGLQRMGVNIWWQGKCGGKVLDMKQQIRTMLKYEDPPTILVLHIGGNDIGEKSSKNSL
;
A
#
# COMPACT_ATOMS: atom_id res chain seq x y z
N HIS A 1 -14.79 -8.39 -11.45
CA HIS A 1 -14.43 -7.33 -10.51
C HIS A 1 -13.00 -7.55 -10.06
N ALA A 2 -12.15 -6.53 -10.11
CA ALA A 2 -10.74 -6.63 -9.73
C ALA A 2 -10.47 -5.81 -8.47
N THR A 3 -9.75 -6.41 -7.53
CA THR A 3 -9.34 -5.75 -6.28
C THR A 3 -7.87 -5.39 -6.36
N VAL A 4 -7.54 -4.13 -6.06
CA VAL A 4 -6.18 -3.63 -6.06
C VAL A 4 -5.83 -3.18 -4.66
N TRP A 5 -4.76 -3.72 -4.10
CA TRP A 5 -4.20 -3.20 -2.85
C TRP A 5 -3.01 -2.32 -3.17
N ILE A 6 -3.06 -1.06 -2.74
CA ILE A 6 -1.93 -0.14 -2.81
C ILE A 6 -1.39 0.03 -1.40
N VAL A 7 -0.22 -0.55 -1.16
CA VAL A 7 0.40 -0.59 0.17
C VAL A 7 1.73 0.14 0.14
N GLY A 8 1.98 1.00 1.13
CA GLY A 8 3.23 1.76 1.14
C GLY A 8 3.41 2.67 2.33
N SER A 9 4.32 3.63 2.17
CA SER A 9 4.73 4.56 3.22
C SER A 9 3.73 5.72 3.42
N SER A 10 4.19 6.80 4.07
CA SER A 10 3.47 8.07 4.15
C SER A 10 3.07 8.61 2.78
N ILE A 11 3.85 8.34 1.72
CA ILE A 11 3.51 8.75 0.34
C ILE A 11 2.14 8.19 -0.07
N ILE A 12 1.88 6.91 0.19
CA ILE A 12 0.58 6.29 -0.12
C ILE A 12 -0.54 6.86 0.74
N LYS A 13 -0.26 7.17 2.02
CA LYS A 13 -1.22 7.82 2.91
C LYS A 13 -1.66 9.18 2.37
N HIS A 14 -0.70 10.00 1.89
CA HIS A 14 -1.00 11.29 1.28
C HIS A 14 -1.67 11.14 -0.08
N ALA A 15 -1.21 10.21 -0.92
CA ALA A 15 -1.81 9.93 -2.22
C ALA A 15 -3.30 9.55 -2.11
N PHE A 16 -3.68 8.78 -1.09
CA PHE A 16 -5.09 8.48 -0.81
C PHE A 16 -5.90 9.74 -0.48
N GLY A 17 -5.35 10.61 0.37
CA GLY A 17 -5.97 11.90 0.70
C GLY A 17 -6.20 12.76 -0.55
N GLU A 18 -5.18 12.85 -1.40
CA GLU A 18 -5.25 13.58 -2.68
C GLU A 18 -6.24 12.95 -3.66
N ALA A 19 -6.28 11.61 -3.76
CA ALA A 19 -7.18 10.91 -4.66
C ALA A 19 -8.66 11.17 -4.33
N ARG A 20 -9.02 11.36 -3.05
CA ARG A 20 -10.38 11.71 -2.64
C ARG A 20 -10.88 13.02 -3.24
N GLY A 21 -10.00 14.01 -3.42
CA GLY A 21 -10.35 15.33 -3.94
C GLY A 21 -10.32 15.44 -5.47
N ARG A 22 -9.84 14.42 -6.18
CA ARG A 22 -9.65 14.47 -7.64
C ARG A 22 -10.79 13.79 -8.41
N PRO A 23 -11.02 14.20 -9.68
CA PRO A 23 -11.92 13.46 -10.57
C PRO A 23 -11.54 11.97 -10.63
N GLY A 24 -12.53 11.09 -10.43
CA GLY A 24 -12.31 9.64 -10.33
C GLY A 24 -12.18 9.11 -8.89
N GLY A 25 -11.97 9.98 -7.91
CA GLY A 25 -11.97 9.63 -6.49
C GLY A 25 -10.91 8.60 -6.10
N VAL A 26 -11.17 7.89 -5.01
CA VAL A 26 -10.25 6.87 -4.46
C VAL A 26 -10.00 5.69 -5.39
N ASN A 27 -10.87 5.47 -6.38
CA ASN A 27 -10.70 4.41 -7.38
C ASN A 27 -10.05 4.92 -8.67
N LEU A 28 -9.57 6.18 -8.70
CA LEU A 28 -8.87 6.78 -9.83
C LEU A 28 -9.67 6.74 -11.14
N GLY A 29 -11.00 6.71 -11.05
CA GLY A 29 -11.89 6.59 -12.22
C GLY A 29 -11.98 5.18 -12.81
N LEU A 30 -11.39 4.17 -12.16
CA LEU A 30 -11.40 2.77 -12.60
C LEU A 30 -12.62 1.98 -12.09
N GLN A 31 -13.45 2.58 -11.22
CA GLN A 31 -14.69 1.96 -10.75
C GLN A 31 -15.63 1.58 -11.89
N ARG A 32 -15.62 2.34 -13.01
CA ARG A 32 -16.40 2.03 -14.23
C ARG A 32 -15.94 0.75 -14.94
N MET A 33 -14.73 0.29 -14.66
CA MET A 33 -14.17 -0.97 -15.15
C MET A 33 -14.32 -2.09 -14.11
N GLY A 34 -15.07 -1.86 -13.02
CA GLY A 34 -15.25 -2.83 -11.94
C GLY A 34 -14.01 -3.04 -11.07
N VAL A 35 -13.12 -2.05 -11.02
CA VAL A 35 -11.92 -2.05 -10.17
C VAL A 35 -12.19 -1.33 -8.86
N ASN A 36 -11.82 -1.96 -7.74
CA ASN A 36 -11.85 -1.35 -6.41
C ASN A 36 -10.44 -1.28 -5.83
N ILE A 37 -10.04 -0.10 -5.34
CA ILE A 37 -8.71 0.16 -4.80
C ILE A 37 -8.78 0.30 -3.29
N TRP A 38 -7.99 -0.50 -2.59
CA TRP A 38 -7.77 -0.37 -1.15
C TRP A 38 -6.39 0.23 -0.87
N TRP A 39 -6.39 1.38 -0.21
CA TRP A 39 -5.19 2.16 0.11
C TRP A 39 -4.74 1.87 1.53
N GLN A 40 -3.48 1.49 1.69
CA GLN A 40 -2.87 1.14 2.98
C GLN A 40 -1.49 1.81 3.12
N GLY A 41 -1.52 3.09 3.49
CA GLY A 41 -0.32 3.88 3.76
C GLY A 41 0.03 3.92 5.26
N LYS A 42 1.23 3.46 5.63
CA LYS A 42 1.75 3.51 7.01
C LYS A 42 2.94 4.49 7.08
N CYS A 43 2.85 5.49 7.95
CA CYS A 43 3.97 6.40 8.20
C CYS A 43 5.18 5.64 8.79
N GLY A 44 6.38 5.93 8.30
CA GLY A 44 7.63 5.34 8.81
C GLY A 44 7.80 3.83 8.57
N GLY A 45 6.91 3.20 7.79
CA GLY A 45 7.03 1.77 7.48
C GLY A 45 8.26 1.47 6.62
N LYS A 46 8.99 0.43 7.00
CA LYS A 46 10.13 -0.14 6.27
C LYS A 46 9.70 -1.36 5.46
N VAL A 47 10.54 -1.80 4.52
CA VAL A 47 10.25 -2.99 3.69
C VAL A 47 9.93 -4.21 4.56
N LEU A 48 10.63 -4.39 5.68
CA LEU A 48 10.42 -5.52 6.59
C LEU A 48 9.06 -5.50 7.31
N ASP A 49 8.50 -4.31 7.58
CA ASP A 49 7.19 -4.17 8.21
C ASP A 49 6.04 -4.60 7.27
N MET A 50 6.29 -4.57 5.96
CA MET A 50 5.28 -4.81 4.92
C MET A 50 4.73 -6.23 4.98
N LYS A 51 5.59 -7.22 5.27
CA LYS A 51 5.18 -8.62 5.35
C LYS A 51 4.10 -8.82 6.42
N GLN A 52 4.27 -8.20 7.58
CA GLN A 52 3.31 -8.32 8.67
C GLN A 52 2.02 -7.54 8.37
N GLN A 53 2.12 -6.40 7.70
CA GLN A 53 0.97 -5.62 7.26
C GLN A 53 0.10 -6.41 6.27
N ILE A 54 0.69 -6.98 5.21
CA ILE A 54 -0.04 -7.79 4.23
C ILE A 54 -0.69 -9.01 4.91
N ARG A 55 0.05 -9.72 5.77
CA ARG A 55 -0.51 -10.84 6.56
C ARG A 55 -1.71 -10.43 7.41
N THR A 56 -1.70 -9.21 7.93
CA THR A 56 -2.81 -8.69 8.72
C THR A 56 -3.99 -8.35 7.83
N MET A 57 -3.77 -7.72 6.66
CA MET A 57 -4.82 -7.42 5.69
C MET A 57 -5.52 -8.68 5.17
N LEU A 58 -4.76 -9.75 4.91
CA LEU A 58 -5.28 -11.07 4.51
C LEU A 58 -6.20 -11.73 5.55
N LYS A 59 -6.26 -11.22 6.79
CA LYS A 59 -7.23 -11.69 7.79
C LYS A 59 -8.61 -11.03 7.64
N TYR A 60 -8.69 -9.91 6.93
CA TYR A 60 -9.91 -9.11 6.81
C TYR A 60 -10.53 -9.14 5.41
N GLU A 61 -9.71 -9.37 4.38
CA GLU A 61 -10.14 -9.37 2.99
C GLU A 61 -9.43 -10.48 2.22
N ASP A 62 -10.08 -10.95 1.15
CA ASP A 62 -9.48 -11.88 0.19
C ASP A 62 -8.25 -11.26 -0.49
N PRO A 63 -7.27 -12.10 -0.93
CA PRO A 63 -6.10 -11.61 -1.64
C PRO A 63 -6.48 -10.73 -2.84
N PRO A 64 -5.73 -9.63 -3.09
CA PRO A 64 -6.04 -8.77 -4.21
C PRO A 64 -5.73 -9.44 -5.53
N THR A 65 -6.44 -9.04 -6.59
CA THR A 65 -6.04 -9.35 -7.97
C THR A 65 -4.68 -8.73 -8.30
N ILE A 66 -4.43 -7.51 -7.80
CA ILE A 66 -3.19 -6.76 -8.03
C ILE A 66 -2.69 -6.17 -6.71
N LEU A 67 -1.42 -6.43 -6.39
CA LEU A 67 -0.74 -5.80 -5.26
C LEU A 67 0.28 -4.78 -5.78
N VAL A 68 0.11 -3.51 -5.41
CA VAL A 68 1.06 -2.44 -5.67
C VAL A 68 1.79 -2.11 -4.38
N LEU A 69 3.11 -2.21 -4.41
CA LEU A 69 3.98 -1.88 -3.27
C LEU A 69 4.79 -0.63 -3.58
N HIS A 70 4.61 0.41 -2.78
CA HIS A 70 5.39 1.64 -2.85
C HIS A 70 6.10 1.88 -1.53
N ILE A 71 7.27 1.26 -1.38
CA ILE A 71 8.08 1.27 -0.16
C ILE A 71 9.57 1.24 -0.50
N GLY A 72 10.42 1.54 0.48
CA GLY A 72 11.89 1.53 0.34
C GLY A 72 12.53 2.87 0.68
N GLY A 73 11.81 3.99 0.55
CA GLY A 73 12.36 5.31 0.85
C GLY A 73 12.87 5.48 2.29
N ASN A 74 12.23 4.81 3.25
CA ASN A 74 12.64 4.83 4.67
C ASN A 74 13.81 3.88 4.97
N ASP A 75 14.11 2.96 4.07
CA ASP A 75 15.18 1.97 4.21
C ASP A 75 16.52 2.52 3.64
N ILE A 76 16.47 3.60 2.84
CA ILE A 76 17.66 4.24 2.26
C ILE A 76 18.48 4.91 3.36
N GLY A 77 19.76 4.55 3.45
CA GLY A 77 20.68 5.11 4.44
C GLY A 77 20.67 4.37 5.79
N GLU A 78 19.75 3.43 6.00
CA GLU A 78 19.87 2.49 7.11
C GLU A 78 20.98 1.49 6.82
N LYS A 79 22.03 1.52 7.64
CA LYS A 79 22.97 0.41 7.69
C LYS A 79 22.21 -0.77 8.29
N SER A 80 21.91 -1.76 7.46
CA SER A 80 21.50 -3.07 7.98
C SER A 80 22.61 -3.55 8.91
N SER A 81 22.43 -3.44 10.22
CA SER A 81 23.20 -4.25 11.15
C SER A 81 22.80 -5.68 10.87
N LYS A 82 23.53 -6.34 9.95
CA LYS A 82 23.60 -7.78 9.92
C LYS A 82 24.12 -8.20 11.28
N ASN A 83 23.22 -8.66 12.15
CA ASN A 83 23.54 -9.51 13.29
C ASN A 83 22.24 -10.12 13.80
N SER A 84 21.85 -11.24 13.19
CA SER A 84 21.22 -12.41 13.83
C SER A 84 20.85 -13.43 12.75
N LEU A 85 21.85 -14.22 12.36
CA LEU A 85 21.68 -15.64 12.05
C LEU A 85 22.55 -16.41 13.04
#